data_AF-A0A438JJ23-F1
#
_entry.id   AF-A0A438JJ23-F1
#
_cell.length_a   1.000
_cell.length_b   1.000
_cell.length_c   1.000
_cell.angle_alpha   90.00
_cell.angle_beta   90.00
_cell.angle_gamma   90.00
#
_symmetry.space_group_name_H-M   'P 1'
#
loop_
_entity.id
_entity.type
_entity.pdbx_description
1 polymer ?
#
loop_
_entity_poly.entity_id
_entity_poly.type
_entity_poly.pdbx_seq_one_letter_code
_entity_poly.pdbx_strand_id
1 'polypeptide(L)'
;MVTSVAPRVESLSSSGIQSIPKEYIRPQEELTSIGNVFEEEKKDEGPQVPTIDLKDIESEDEVVAGETFFNLPMEEKEKYANDQASGKIAGYGSKLANNASGQLEWEDYFFHLIFPEDKRDMTIWPKTPSDYVPATCEYSVKLRSLATKILSVLSLGLGLEEGRLEKEVGGMEELLLQKKINYYPKCPQPELALGVEAHTDVSALTFILHNMVPACNFSMRASG
;
A
#
# COMPACT_ATOMS: atom_id res chain seq x y z
N MET A 1 4.70 -32.16 -3.87
CA MET A 1 4.47 -31.18 -4.95
C MET A 1 5.16 -29.90 -4.52
N VAL A 2 6.12 -29.41 -5.29
CA VAL A 2 6.78 -28.12 -5.00
C VAL A 2 5.75 -27.06 -5.35
N THR A 3 5.13 -26.43 -4.35
CA THR A 3 4.36 -25.21 -4.54
C THR A 3 5.36 -24.15 -5.00
N SER A 4 5.41 -23.86 -6.30
CA SER A 4 6.25 -22.78 -6.80
C SER A 4 5.71 -21.47 -6.21
N VAL A 5 6.46 -20.86 -5.30
CA VAL A 5 6.21 -19.48 -4.88
C VAL A 5 6.22 -18.63 -6.15
N ALA A 6 5.19 -17.81 -6.36
CA ALA A 6 5.18 -16.89 -7.50
C ALA A 6 6.47 -16.04 -7.44
N PRO A 7 7.19 -15.88 -8.55
CA PRO A 7 8.43 -15.11 -8.54
C PRO A 7 8.15 -13.67 -8.13
N ARG A 8 9.04 -13.09 -7.31
CA ARG A 8 8.98 -11.66 -6.93
C ARG A 8 9.00 -10.78 -8.17
N VAL A 9 8.17 -9.73 -8.19
CA VAL A 9 8.06 -8.85 -9.35
C VAL A 9 9.37 -8.09 -9.59
N GLU A 10 10.09 -7.73 -8.53
CA GLU A 10 11.41 -7.11 -8.61
C GLU A 10 12.44 -8.00 -9.32
N SER A 11 12.41 -9.30 -9.01
CA SER A 11 13.28 -10.28 -9.68
C SER A 11 12.94 -10.40 -11.16
N LEU A 12 11.64 -10.40 -11.51
CA LEU A 12 11.20 -10.39 -12.91
C LEU A 12 11.66 -9.12 -13.62
N SER A 13 11.42 -7.94 -13.04
CA SER A 13 11.83 -6.64 -13.58
C SER A 13 13.34 -6.57 -13.86
N SER A 14 14.15 -7.15 -12.96
CA SER A 14 15.62 -7.13 -13.07
C SER A 14 16.19 -8.24 -13.97
N SER A 15 15.37 -9.19 -14.44
CA SER A 15 15.84 -10.34 -15.22
C SER A 15 16.12 -10.05 -16.71
N GLY A 16 15.82 -8.83 -17.18
CA GLY A 16 16.03 -8.42 -18.57
C GLY A 16 14.91 -8.82 -19.54
N ILE A 17 13.76 -9.28 -19.02
CA ILE A 17 12.57 -9.55 -19.83
C ILE A 17 12.15 -8.31 -20.63
N GLN A 18 11.78 -8.54 -21.89
CA GLN A 18 11.23 -7.51 -22.77
C GLN A 18 9.70 -7.52 -22.78
N SER A 19 9.10 -8.62 -22.32
CA SER A 19 7.66 -8.79 -22.26
C SER A 19 7.26 -9.39 -20.92
N ILE A 20 6.15 -8.90 -20.37
CA ILE A 20 5.65 -9.38 -19.09
C ILE A 20 4.98 -10.76 -19.25
N PRO A 21 5.03 -11.63 -18.22
CA PRO A 21 4.27 -12.89 -18.25
C PRO A 21 2.77 -12.63 -18.38
N LYS A 22 2.06 -13.57 -19.01
CA LYS A 22 0.63 -13.45 -19.32
C LYS A 22 -0.25 -13.23 -18.08
N GLU A 23 0.20 -13.72 -16.92
CA GLU A 23 -0.48 -13.59 -15.64
C GLU A 23 -0.57 -12.13 -15.19
N TYR A 24 0.31 -11.25 -15.69
CA TYR A 24 0.31 -9.82 -15.39
C TYR A 24 -0.41 -8.98 -16.47
N ILE A 25 -0.75 -9.58 -17.62
CA ILE A 25 -1.43 -8.88 -18.73
C ILE A 25 -2.91 -8.76 -18.40
N ARG A 26 -3.41 -7.53 -18.24
CA ARG A 26 -4.82 -7.27 -17.90
C ARG A 26 -5.78 -7.71 -19.01
N PRO A 27 -7.05 -8.02 -18.67
CA PRO A 27 -8.08 -8.32 -19.65
C PRO A 27 -8.31 -7.17 -20.62
N GLN A 28 -8.72 -7.47 -21.85
CA GLN A 28 -8.90 -6.48 -22.93
C GLN A 28 -9.82 -5.32 -22.57
N GLU A 29 -10.83 -5.57 -21.71
CA GLU A 29 -11.77 -4.57 -21.22
C GLU A 29 -11.08 -3.50 -20.38
N GLU A 30 -10.11 -3.89 -19.54
CA GLU A 30 -9.35 -2.98 -18.68
C GLU A 30 -8.23 -2.26 -19.45
N LEU A 31 -7.64 -2.89 -20.46
CA LEU A 31 -6.56 -2.26 -21.25
C LEU A 31 -6.96 -0.92 -21.89
N THR A 32 -8.25 -0.72 -22.12
CA THR A 32 -8.76 0.54 -22.72
C THR A 32 -8.68 1.74 -21.78
N SER A 33 -8.58 1.52 -20.47
CA SER A 33 -8.48 2.58 -19.46
C SER A 33 -7.06 2.78 -18.92
N ILE A 34 -6.07 2.00 -19.39
CA ILE A 34 -4.67 2.14 -18.97
C ILE A 34 -3.97 3.13 -19.90
N GLY A 35 -3.66 4.32 -19.38
CA GLY A 35 -2.86 5.34 -20.07
C GLY A 35 -1.43 5.45 -19.55
N ASN A 36 -0.67 6.38 -20.13
CA ASN A 36 0.66 6.73 -19.63
C ASN A 36 0.51 7.66 -18.41
N VAL A 37 0.91 7.18 -17.24
CA VAL A 37 0.75 7.92 -15.99
C VAL A 37 1.43 9.30 -15.97
N PHE A 38 2.56 9.46 -16.65
CA PHE A 38 3.27 10.75 -16.72
C PHE A 38 2.61 11.74 -17.68
N GLU A 39 1.81 11.25 -18.62
CA GLU A 39 0.98 12.09 -19.49
C GLU A 39 -0.34 12.42 -18.79
N GLU A 40 -0.90 11.48 -18.03
CA GLU A 40 -2.12 11.69 -17.24
C GLU A 40 -1.91 12.68 -16.09
N GLU A 41 -0.80 12.60 -15.36
CA GLU A 41 -0.47 13.55 -14.27
C GLU A 41 -0.43 15.00 -14.75
N LYS A 42 -0.02 15.23 -16.00
CA LYS A 42 0.07 16.58 -16.57
C LYS A 42 -1.27 17.18 -16.97
N LYS A 43 -2.34 16.38 -17.00
CA LYS A 43 -3.69 16.86 -17.35
C LYS A 43 -4.28 17.59 -16.15
N ASP A 44 -4.62 18.85 -16.36
CA ASP A 44 -5.31 19.71 -15.38
C ASP A 44 -6.82 19.83 -15.68
N GLU A 45 -7.29 19.17 -16.75
CA GLU A 45 -8.69 19.14 -17.14
C GLU A 45 -9.50 18.10 -16.34
N GLY A 46 -10.69 18.48 -15.89
CA GLY A 46 -11.62 17.60 -15.18
C GLY A 46 -11.55 17.70 -13.65
N PRO A 47 -12.34 16.87 -12.93
CA PRO A 47 -12.34 16.86 -11.48
C PRO A 47 -10.96 16.53 -10.90
N GLN A 48 -10.56 17.26 -9.87
CA GLN A 48 -9.28 17.09 -9.19
C GLN A 48 -9.47 16.55 -7.78
N VAL A 49 -8.50 15.78 -7.28
CA VAL A 49 -8.49 15.33 -5.88
C VAL A 49 -8.37 16.57 -4.98
N PRO A 50 -9.27 16.78 -4.02
CA PRO A 50 -9.25 17.97 -3.19
C PRO A 50 -8.05 17.95 -2.23
N THR A 51 -7.36 19.09 -2.12
CA THR A 51 -6.35 19.31 -1.08
C THR A 51 -7.05 19.84 0.17
N ILE A 52 -6.91 19.12 1.29
CA ILE A 52 -7.37 19.58 2.60
C ILE A 52 -6.13 19.85 3.45
N ASP A 53 -5.93 21.10 3.82
CA ASP A 53 -4.81 21.51 4.67
C ASP A 53 -5.04 21.05 6.12
N LEU A 54 -4.21 20.10 6.55
CA LEU A 54 -4.10 19.66 7.92
C LEU A 54 -2.73 20.11 8.43
N LYS A 55 -2.70 21.28 9.07
CA LYS A 55 -1.47 21.85 9.65
C LYS A 55 -0.75 20.81 10.54
N ASP A 56 0.58 20.75 10.40
CA ASP A 56 1.53 19.99 11.25
C ASP A 56 1.66 18.46 11.01
N ILE A 57 1.66 17.99 9.75
CA ILE A 57 1.89 16.56 9.44
C ILE A 57 2.97 16.41 8.36
N GLU A 58 4.23 16.31 8.78
CA GLU A 58 5.37 15.98 7.92
C GLU A 58 6.16 14.82 8.53
N SER A 59 6.58 13.86 7.71
CA SER A 59 7.39 12.71 8.14
C SER A 59 8.20 12.15 6.96
N GLU A 60 9.36 12.73 6.67
CA GLU A 60 10.26 12.29 5.59
C GLU A 60 10.96 10.95 5.90
N ASP A 61 11.25 10.68 7.17
CA ASP A 61 12.00 9.50 7.63
C ASP A 61 11.36 8.16 7.21
N GLU A 62 10.03 8.12 7.11
CA GLU A 62 9.28 6.91 6.77
C GLU A 62 9.48 6.45 5.32
N VAL A 63 9.55 7.40 4.39
CA VAL A 63 9.77 7.09 2.97
C VAL A 63 11.18 6.52 2.79
N VAL A 64 12.16 7.15 3.43
CA VAL A 64 13.57 6.73 3.39
C VAL A 64 13.78 5.34 3.97
N ALA A 65 13.16 5.04 5.12
CA ALA A 65 13.27 3.73 5.74
C ALA A 65 12.68 2.60 4.87
N GLY A 66 11.54 2.86 4.24
CA GLY A 66 10.91 1.93 3.30
C GLY A 66 11.75 1.69 2.05
N GLU A 67 12.24 2.75 1.42
CA GLU A 67 13.13 2.67 0.25
C GLU A 67 14.39 1.87 0.56
N THR A 68 15.00 2.12 1.73
CA THR A 68 16.23 1.43 2.12
C THR A 68 16.00 -0.07 2.31
N PHE A 69 14.86 -0.48 2.87
CA PHE A 69 14.50 -1.91 2.97
C PHE A 69 14.35 -2.55 1.59
N PHE A 70 13.63 -1.91 0.65
CA PHE A 70 13.43 -2.47 -0.69
C PHE A 70 14.69 -2.46 -1.55
N ASN A 71 15.67 -1.59 -1.25
CA ASN A 71 16.98 -1.60 -1.90
C ASN A 71 17.93 -2.70 -1.38
N LEU A 72 17.54 -3.47 -0.36
CA LEU A 72 18.33 -4.62 0.10
C LEU A 72 18.38 -5.73 -0.95
N PRO A 73 19.43 -6.58 -0.93
CA PRO A 73 19.46 -7.79 -1.74
C PRO A 73 18.22 -8.68 -1.48
N MET A 74 17.77 -9.40 -2.51
CA MET A 74 16.60 -10.28 -2.41
C MET A 74 16.71 -11.27 -1.23
N GLU A 75 17.88 -11.87 -1.04
CA GLU A 75 18.13 -12.81 0.07
C GLU A 75 17.85 -12.19 1.46
N GLU A 76 18.13 -10.90 1.64
CA GLU A 76 17.86 -10.20 2.90
C GLU A 76 16.36 -9.95 3.09
N LYS A 77 15.63 -9.64 2.02
CA LYS A 77 14.17 -9.42 2.06
C LYS A 77 13.40 -10.72 2.28
N GLU A 78 13.84 -11.82 1.68
CA GLU A 78 13.23 -13.15 1.82
C GLU A 78 13.30 -13.69 3.26
N LYS A 79 14.22 -13.21 4.09
CA LYS A 79 14.22 -13.53 5.54
C LYS A 79 12.93 -13.10 6.24
N TYR A 80 12.22 -12.13 5.67
CA TYR A 80 10.95 -11.62 6.17
C TYR A 80 9.76 -12.11 5.37
N ALA A 81 9.92 -13.11 4.51
CA ALA A 81 8.84 -13.61 3.67
C ALA A 81 7.60 -13.99 4.50
N ASN A 82 6.45 -13.57 4.00
CA ASN A 82 5.16 -14.04 4.49
C ASN A 82 4.90 -15.47 3.97
N ASP A 83 3.93 -16.14 4.59
CA ASP A 83 3.46 -17.46 4.17
C ASP A 83 1.95 -17.50 4.27
N GLN A 84 1.30 -17.05 3.19
CA GLN A 84 -0.16 -16.99 3.12
C GLN A 84 -0.81 -18.38 3.24
N ALA A 85 -0.12 -19.44 2.83
CA ALA A 85 -0.67 -20.81 2.88
C ALA A 85 -0.78 -21.34 4.31
N SER A 86 0.11 -20.91 5.22
CA SER A 86 0.01 -21.20 6.65
C SER A 86 -0.75 -20.13 7.46
N GLY A 87 -1.29 -19.11 6.79
CA GLY A 87 -2.01 -18.01 7.43
C GLY A 87 -1.11 -16.88 7.96
N LYS A 88 0.20 -16.94 7.73
CA LYS A 88 1.15 -15.87 8.06
C LYS A 88 1.09 -14.79 6.98
N ILE A 89 0.14 -13.87 7.09
CA ILE A 89 -0.08 -12.80 6.11
C ILE A 89 0.95 -11.66 6.19
N ALA A 90 1.56 -11.46 7.36
CA ALA A 90 2.50 -10.38 7.60
C ALA A 90 3.93 -10.72 7.16
N GLY A 91 4.64 -9.72 6.63
CA GLY A 91 5.99 -9.84 6.08
C GLY A 91 6.09 -9.37 4.63
N TYR A 92 7.20 -9.75 4.00
CA TYR A 92 7.52 -9.48 2.60
C TYR A 92 6.78 -10.45 1.67
N GLY A 93 5.98 -9.90 0.76
CA GLY A 93 5.05 -10.62 -0.09
C GLY A 93 5.06 -10.11 -1.52
N SER A 94 4.64 -10.96 -2.45
CA SER A 94 4.10 -10.55 -3.75
C SER A 94 2.67 -11.07 -3.77
N LYS A 95 1.74 -10.35 -4.39
CA LYS A 95 0.35 -10.81 -4.38
C LYS A 95 0.25 -12.13 -5.13
N LEU A 96 -0.34 -13.14 -4.48
CA LEU A 96 -0.63 -14.42 -5.09
C LEU A 96 -2.00 -14.31 -5.78
N ALA A 97 -2.13 -14.89 -6.97
CA ALA A 97 -3.40 -14.94 -7.67
C ALA A 97 -4.43 -15.67 -6.78
N ASN A 98 -5.39 -14.90 -6.25
CA ASN A 98 -6.42 -15.40 -5.34
C ASN A 98 -7.81 -15.48 -6.01
N ASN A 99 -7.88 -15.29 -7.32
CA ASN A 99 -9.10 -15.32 -8.12
C ASN A 99 -9.02 -16.36 -9.25
N ALA A 100 -10.19 -16.72 -9.79
CA ALA A 100 -10.31 -17.72 -10.86
C ALA A 100 -9.62 -17.31 -12.17
N SER A 101 -9.29 -16.02 -12.35
CA SER A 101 -8.58 -15.53 -13.53
C SER A 101 -7.07 -15.79 -13.49
N GLY A 102 -6.50 -16.13 -12.33
CA GLY A 102 -5.06 -16.37 -12.21
C GLY A 102 -4.21 -15.11 -12.42
N GLN A 103 -4.84 -13.93 -12.33
CA GLN A 103 -4.22 -12.64 -12.61
C GLN A 103 -3.34 -12.22 -11.43
N LEU A 104 -2.18 -11.64 -11.74
CA LEU A 104 -1.21 -11.10 -10.79
C LEU A 104 -1.05 -9.59 -11.00
N GLU A 105 -0.66 -8.91 -9.92
CA GLU A 105 -0.35 -7.48 -9.91
C GLU A 105 1.16 -7.24 -9.97
N TRP A 106 1.58 -6.13 -10.60
CA TRP A 106 2.98 -5.75 -10.76
C TRP A 106 3.53 -5.03 -9.51
N GLU A 107 3.46 -5.70 -8.36
CA GLU A 107 3.81 -5.17 -7.05
C GLU A 107 4.43 -6.25 -6.15
N ASP A 108 5.53 -5.88 -5.47
CA ASP A 108 5.95 -6.53 -4.24
C ASP A 108 5.56 -5.63 -3.05
N TYR A 109 5.37 -6.20 -1.87
CA TYR A 109 4.96 -5.43 -0.69
C TYR A 109 5.58 -5.92 0.60
N PHE A 110 5.54 -5.08 1.61
CA PHE A 110 5.80 -5.43 3.00
C PHE A 110 4.62 -5.03 3.88
N PHE A 111 4.03 -6.00 4.57
CA PHE A 111 2.78 -5.79 5.31
C PHE A 111 2.92 -6.19 6.79
N HIS A 112 2.56 -5.32 7.72
CA HIS A 112 2.55 -5.64 9.15
C HIS A 112 1.67 -4.70 9.98
N LEU A 113 1.35 -5.13 11.20
CA LEU A 113 0.66 -4.31 12.19
C LEU A 113 1.62 -3.29 12.82
N ILE A 114 1.18 -2.03 12.94
CA ILE A 114 1.93 -0.94 13.58
C ILE A 114 1.22 -0.33 14.80
N PHE A 115 -0.06 -0.59 15.03
CA PHE A 115 -0.77 -0.13 16.23
C PHE A 115 -1.96 -1.04 16.55
N PRO A 116 -2.30 -1.30 17.83
CA PRO A 116 -1.62 -0.83 19.04
C PRO A 116 -0.30 -1.57 19.33
N GLU A 117 0.51 -1.00 20.23
CA GLU A 117 1.88 -1.46 20.54
C GLU A 117 1.97 -2.91 21.00
N ASP A 118 1.06 -3.31 21.87
CA ASP A 118 0.98 -4.62 22.49
C ASP A 118 0.55 -5.74 21.53
N LYS A 119 -0.10 -5.38 20.41
CA LYS A 119 -0.52 -6.34 19.38
C LYS A 119 0.53 -6.53 18.27
N ARG A 120 1.66 -5.80 18.29
CA ARG A 120 2.71 -5.88 17.27
C ARG A 120 3.52 -7.16 17.40
N ASP A 121 3.77 -7.83 16.27
CA ASP A 121 4.82 -8.84 16.19
C ASP A 121 6.13 -8.18 15.75
N MET A 122 7.01 -7.90 16.71
CA MET A 122 8.32 -7.28 16.42
C MET A 122 9.31 -8.25 15.76
N THR A 123 9.05 -9.56 15.76
CA THR A 123 9.97 -10.55 15.20
C THR A 123 10.03 -10.49 13.67
N ILE A 124 8.98 -9.97 13.04
CA ILE A 124 8.85 -9.84 11.60
C ILE A 124 9.25 -8.46 11.07
N TRP A 125 9.50 -7.47 11.93
CA TRP A 125 9.83 -6.12 11.47
C TRP A 125 11.25 -6.08 10.88
N PRO A 126 11.47 -5.34 9.77
CA PRO A 126 12.79 -5.12 9.20
C PRO A 126 13.79 -4.60 10.25
N LYS A 127 14.94 -5.28 10.33
CA LYS A 127 16.08 -4.86 11.15
C LYS A 127 17.05 -3.96 10.40
N THR A 128 16.89 -3.90 9.08
CA THR A 128 17.66 -3.04 8.18
C THR A 128 16.67 -2.25 7.31
N PRO A 129 16.76 -0.92 7.27
CA PRO A 129 17.72 -0.09 8.02
C PRO A 129 17.45 -0.10 9.54
N SER A 130 18.45 0.26 10.34
CA SER A 130 18.37 0.17 11.81
C SER A 130 17.36 1.14 12.42
N ASP A 131 16.98 2.17 11.68
CA ASP A 131 15.99 3.18 12.04
C ASP A 131 14.56 2.80 11.62
N TYR A 132 14.34 1.69 10.89
CA TYR A 132 13.00 1.27 10.48
C TYR A 132 12.03 1.16 11.66
N VAL A 133 12.47 0.48 12.74
CA VAL A 133 11.67 0.27 13.94
C VAL A 133 11.34 1.59 14.65
N PRO A 134 12.32 2.42 15.07
CA PRO A 134 12.02 3.68 15.76
C PRO A 134 11.19 4.64 14.89
N ALA A 135 11.49 4.78 13.60
CA ALA A 135 10.73 5.60 12.68
C ALA A 135 9.26 5.12 12.61
N THR A 136 9.05 3.82 12.33
CA THR A 136 7.70 3.27 12.17
C THR A 136 6.89 3.36 13.47
N CYS A 137 7.55 3.23 14.63
CA CYS A 137 6.92 3.44 15.93
C CYS A 137 6.45 4.90 16.09
N GLU A 138 7.32 5.89 15.84
CA GLU A 138 6.96 7.31 15.92
C GLU A 138 5.83 7.66 14.94
N TYR A 139 5.95 7.19 13.69
CA TYR A 139 4.94 7.36 12.66
C TYR A 139 3.59 6.79 13.10
N SER A 140 3.56 5.59 13.69
CA SER A 140 2.30 4.97 14.15
C SER A 140 1.55 5.81 15.18
N VAL A 141 2.28 6.50 16.08
CA VAL A 141 1.68 7.39 17.10
C VAL A 141 1.11 8.65 16.46
N LYS A 142 1.88 9.28 15.56
CA LYS A 142 1.43 10.46 14.79
C LYS A 142 0.19 10.11 13.97
N LEU A 143 0.21 8.97 13.27
CA LEU A 143 -0.89 8.49 12.44
C LEU A 143 -2.13 8.17 13.26
N ARG A 144 -1.96 7.57 14.45
CA ARG A 144 -3.07 7.29 15.36
C ARG A 144 -3.74 8.57 15.85
N SER A 145 -2.97 9.59 16.19
CA SER A 145 -3.48 10.90 16.58
C SER A 145 -4.24 11.57 15.43
N LEU A 146 -3.70 11.49 14.21
CA LEU A 146 -4.36 11.98 13.01
C LEU A 146 -5.71 11.27 12.78
N ALA A 147 -5.74 9.94 12.86
CA ALA A 147 -6.95 9.15 12.71
C ALA A 147 -8.05 9.58 13.71
N THR A 148 -7.71 9.77 14.99
CA THR A 148 -8.65 10.31 16.01
C THR A 148 -9.21 11.66 15.59
N LYS A 149 -8.35 12.60 15.16
CA LYS A 149 -8.79 13.93 14.75
C LYS A 149 -9.74 13.87 13.54
N ILE A 150 -9.40 13.10 12.52
CA ILE A 150 -10.24 12.95 11.31
C ILE A 150 -11.57 12.29 11.66
N LEU A 151 -11.58 11.19 12.41
CA LEU A 151 -12.82 10.52 12.81
C LEU A 151 -13.70 11.43 13.68
N SER A 152 -13.11 12.28 14.51
CA SER A 152 -13.84 13.27 15.31
C SER A 152 -14.47 14.35 14.43
N VAL A 153 -13.72 14.92 13.48
CA VAL A 153 -14.25 15.91 12.52
C VAL A 153 -15.34 15.30 11.65
N LEU A 154 -15.17 14.08 11.15
CA LEU A 154 -16.18 13.36 10.38
C LEU A 154 -17.44 13.07 11.21
N SER A 155 -17.29 12.72 12.49
CA SER A 155 -18.43 12.51 13.39
C SER A 155 -19.26 13.79 13.51
N LEU A 156 -18.60 14.91 13.78
CA LEU A 156 -19.25 16.22 13.88
C LEU A 156 -19.87 16.66 12.56
N GLY A 157 -19.19 16.43 11.42
CA GLY A 157 -19.70 16.75 10.09
C GLY A 157 -20.97 15.98 9.71
N LEU A 158 -21.18 14.80 10.30
CA LEU A 158 -22.40 14.00 10.18
C LEU A 158 -23.47 14.34 11.24
N GLY A 159 -23.23 15.32 12.10
CA GLY A 159 -24.13 15.69 13.19
C GLY A 159 -24.15 14.71 14.37
N LEU A 160 -23.10 13.91 14.53
CA LEU A 160 -22.94 12.96 15.64
C LEU A 160 -22.15 13.60 16.79
N GLU A 161 -22.15 12.93 17.94
CA GLU A 161 -21.24 13.27 19.05
C GLU A 161 -19.79 13.13 18.60
N GLU A 162 -18.92 14.01 19.13
CA GLU A 162 -17.47 13.94 18.89
C GLU A 162 -16.94 12.56 19.29
N GLY A 163 -16.10 11.96 18.44
CA GLY A 163 -15.54 10.62 18.65
C GLY A 163 -16.51 9.45 18.41
N ARG A 164 -17.76 9.70 17.97
CA ARG A 164 -18.74 8.63 17.71
C ARG A 164 -18.21 7.60 16.72
N LEU A 165 -17.69 8.02 15.57
CA LEU A 165 -17.19 7.10 14.53
C LEU A 165 -15.99 6.29 15.04
N GLU A 166 -15.08 6.91 15.78
CA GLU A 166 -13.92 6.21 16.36
C GLU A 166 -14.33 5.10 17.30
N LYS A 167 -15.37 5.33 18.11
CA LYS A 167 -15.94 4.30 18.99
C LYS A 167 -16.51 3.11 18.19
N GLU A 168 -17.21 3.37 17.09
CA GLU A 168 -17.81 2.32 16.24
C GLU A 168 -16.76 1.44 15.53
N VAL A 169 -15.57 1.99 15.26
CA VAL A 169 -14.47 1.25 14.61
C VAL A 169 -13.46 0.66 15.61
N GLY A 170 -13.82 0.60 16.90
CA GLY A 170 -13.02 -0.11 17.92
C GLY A 170 -12.22 0.78 18.88
N GLY A 171 -12.28 2.11 18.75
CA GLY A 171 -11.66 3.03 19.71
C GLY A 171 -10.14 2.92 19.79
N MET A 172 -9.58 3.11 20.99
CA MET A 172 -8.12 3.03 21.21
C MET A 172 -7.61 1.58 21.30
N GLU A 173 -8.47 0.62 21.64
CA GLU A 173 -8.07 -0.75 21.97
C GLU A 173 -8.15 -1.69 20.77
N GLU A 174 -9.20 -1.54 19.94
CA GLU A 174 -9.49 -2.48 18.86
C GLU A 174 -9.27 -1.92 17.45
N LEU A 175 -9.15 -0.59 17.30
CA LEU A 175 -8.77 -0.02 16.01
C LEU A 175 -7.31 -0.36 15.71
N LEU A 176 -7.10 -1.16 14.67
CA LEU A 176 -5.77 -1.56 14.20
C LEU A 176 -5.25 -0.60 13.14
N LEU A 177 -3.97 -0.24 13.22
CA LEU A 177 -3.25 0.38 12.11
C LEU A 177 -2.33 -0.66 11.48
N GLN A 178 -2.55 -0.94 10.20
CA GLN A 178 -1.72 -1.82 9.40
C GLN A 178 -0.93 -0.97 8.40
N LYS A 179 0.37 -1.27 8.28
CA LYS A 179 1.26 -0.65 7.30
C LYS A 179 1.46 -1.62 6.15
N LYS A 180 1.22 -1.15 4.93
CA LYS A 180 1.59 -1.81 3.69
C LYS A 180 2.55 -0.90 2.93
N ILE A 181 3.81 -1.29 2.83
CA ILE A 181 4.76 -0.63 1.94
C ILE A 181 4.62 -1.30 0.58
N ASN A 182 4.16 -0.56 -0.41
CA ASN A 182 4.01 -1.03 -1.78
C ASN A 182 5.25 -0.67 -2.58
N TYR A 183 5.81 -1.64 -3.30
CA TYR A 183 6.96 -1.45 -4.16
C TYR A 183 6.58 -1.86 -5.59
N TYR A 184 6.70 -0.92 -6.51
CA TYR A 184 6.35 -1.08 -7.91
C TYR A 184 7.62 -1.05 -8.77
N PRO A 185 8.24 -2.20 -9.08
CA PRO A 185 9.40 -2.26 -9.95
C PRO A 185 9.08 -1.74 -11.36
N LYS A 186 10.10 -1.32 -12.11
CA LYS A 186 9.91 -0.89 -13.51
C LYS A 186 9.27 -2.01 -14.33
N CYS A 187 8.21 -1.68 -15.07
CA CYS A 187 7.53 -2.61 -15.97
C CYS A 187 8.02 -2.39 -17.42
N PRO A 188 8.37 -3.44 -18.18
CA PRO A 188 8.74 -3.30 -19.59
C PRO A 188 7.52 -3.03 -20.50
N GLN A 189 6.30 -3.34 -20.05
CA GLN A 189 5.05 -3.11 -20.77
C GLN A 189 3.97 -2.52 -19.82
N PRO A 190 4.17 -1.29 -19.31
CA PRO A 190 3.28 -0.68 -18.32
C PRO A 190 1.84 -0.52 -18.83
N GLU A 191 1.62 -0.43 -20.14
CA GLU A 191 0.31 -0.37 -20.80
C GLU A 191 -0.50 -1.66 -20.70
N LEU A 192 0.13 -2.77 -20.28
CA LEU A 192 -0.50 -4.09 -20.16
C LEU A 192 -0.72 -4.55 -18.73
N ALA A 193 -0.15 -3.86 -17.73
CA ALA A 193 -0.15 -4.29 -16.34
C ALA A 193 -0.74 -3.23 -15.40
N LEU A 194 -1.15 -3.66 -14.21
CA LEU A 194 -1.50 -2.78 -13.10
C LEU A 194 -0.61 -3.10 -11.90
N GLY A 195 -0.13 -2.05 -11.22
CA GLY A 195 0.56 -2.21 -9.94
C GLY A 195 -0.37 -2.71 -8.84
N VAL A 196 -1.61 -2.21 -8.81
CA VAL A 196 -2.70 -2.74 -7.98
C VAL A 196 -3.98 -2.67 -8.79
N GLU A 197 -4.84 -3.68 -8.67
CA GLU A 197 -6.12 -3.71 -9.37
C GLU A 197 -7.08 -2.63 -8.86
N ALA A 198 -8.10 -2.30 -9.66
CA ALA A 198 -9.17 -1.43 -9.20
C ALA A 198 -9.89 -2.05 -7.98
N HIS A 199 -9.88 -1.34 -6.86
CA HIS A 199 -10.53 -1.76 -5.62
C HIS A 199 -11.01 -0.56 -4.81
N THR A 200 -11.80 -0.85 -3.78
CA THR A 200 -12.12 0.09 -2.70
C THR A 200 -11.55 -0.47 -1.41
N ASP A 201 -10.84 0.38 -0.65
CA ASP A 201 -10.29 -0.01 0.64
C ASP A 201 -11.40 -0.46 1.59
N VAL A 202 -11.12 -1.53 2.33
CA VAL A 202 -12.01 -2.08 3.37
C VAL A 202 -11.79 -1.43 4.73
N SER A 203 -10.79 -0.54 4.84
CA SER A 203 -10.43 0.18 6.06
C SER A 203 -11.48 1.27 6.39
N ALA A 204 -11.48 1.74 7.64
CA ALA A 204 -12.25 2.92 8.02
C ALA A 204 -11.65 4.21 7.41
N LEU A 205 -10.31 4.29 7.41
CA LEU A 205 -9.51 5.35 6.81
C LEU A 205 -8.21 4.74 6.28
N THR A 206 -7.71 5.26 5.17
CA THR A 206 -6.37 4.96 4.65
C THR A 206 -5.59 6.24 4.51
N PHE A 207 -4.35 6.23 4.99
CA PHE A 207 -3.38 7.31 4.82
C PHE A 207 -2.24 6.81 3.96
N ILE A 208 -1.94 7.53 2.88
CA ILE A 208 -0.95 7.12 1.89
C ILE A 208 0.16 8.17 1.85
N LEU A 209 1.40 7.72 2.00
CA LEU A 209 2.60 8.47 1.66
C LEU A 209 3.16 7.91 0.35
N HIS A 210 3.61 8.77 -0.56
CA HIS A 210 4.15 8.37 -1.85
C HIS A 210 5.54 8.99 -2.06
N ASN A 211 6.37 8.36 -2.88
CA ASN A 211 7.75 8.77 -3.17
C ASN A 211 7.83 9.75 -4.37
N MET A 212 6.78 10.55 -4.59
CA MET A 212 6.69 11.50 -5.71
C MET A 212 6.69 10.90 -7.12
N VAL A 213 6.64 9.57 -7.27
CA VAL A 213 6.38 8.95 -8.58
C VAL A 213 4.85 8.90 -8.82
N PRO A 214 4.37 9.43 -9.96
CA PRO A 214 2.95 9.38 -10.30
C PRO A 214 2.51 7.94 -10.56
N ALA A 215 1.42 7.50 -9.92
CA ALA A 215 0.95 6.12 -10.00
C ALA A 215 -0.53 5.94 -9.62
N CYS A 216 -1.07 6.78 -8.74
CA CYS A 216 -2.40 6.58 -8.17
C CYS A 216 -3.50 7.23 -9.02
N ASN A 217 -4.40 6.40 -9.56
CA ASN A 217 -5.56 6.84 -10.33
C ASN A 217 -6.86 6.65 -9.54
N PHE A 218 -7.74 7.65 -9.55
CA PHE A 218 -9.03 7.62 -8.84
C PHE A 218 -10.21 7.60 -9.82
N SER A 219 -11.19 6.73 -9.56
CA SER A 219 -12.49 6.80 -10.23
C SER A 219 -13.40 7.78 -9.49
N MET A 220 -13.56 8.99 -10.05
CA MET A 220 -14.37 10.04 -9.44
C MET A 220 -15.81 10.01 -9.96
N ARG A 221 -16.80 9.97 -9.06
CA ARG A 221 -18.20 10.24 -9.40
C ARG A 221 -18.49 11.72 -9.27
N ALA A 222 -18.88 12.37 -10.36
CA ALA A 222 -19.46 13.71 -10.29
C ALA A 222 -20.82 13.65 -9.60
N SER A 223 -21.06 14.55 -8.65
CA SER A 223 -22.37 14.76 -8.05
C SER A 223 -23.28 15.40 -9.10
N GLY A 224 -24.34 14.70 -9.50
CA GLY A 224 -25.43 15.24 -10.32
C GLY A 224 -26.54 15.83 -9.45
#